data_AF-A0A924JGP6-F1
#
_entry.id   AF-A0A924JGP6-F1
#
_cell.length_a   1.000
_cell.length_b   1.000
_cell.length_c   1.000
_cell.angle_alpha   90.00
_cell.angle_beta   90.00
_cell.angle_gamma   90.00
#
_symmetry.space_group_name_H-M   'P 1'
#
loop_
_entity.id
_entity.type
_entity.pdbx_description
1 polymer ?
#
loop_
_entity_poly.entity_id
_entity_poly.type
_entity_poly.pdbx_seq_one_letter_code
_entity_poly.pdbx_strand_id
1 'polypeptide(L)' 'MRLSPDELVFWQHGVFKLNATIVSTWALMLVLVVGALLVTRTLSQDGRPDTPRSRWQCLLEIIVIGINHQIAEVGL' A
#
# COMPACT_ATOMS: atom_id res chain seq x y z
N MET A 1 6.01 -22.71 -24.67
CA MET A 1 5.88 -22.46 -23.22
C MET A 1 5.72 -20.96 -23.05
N ARG A 2 4.65 -20.48 -22.39
CA ARG A 2 4.46 -19.05 -22.09
C ARG A 2 5.14 -18.76 -20.76
N LEU A 3 6.33 -18.17 -20.80
CA LEU A 3 7.22 -18.07 -19.65
C LEU A 3 7.06 -16.75 -18.88
N SER A 4 6.40 -15.75 -19.47
CA SER A 4 6.30 -14.41 -18.89
C SER A 4 4.85 -13.96 -18.68
N PRO A 5 4.53 -13.26 -17.57
CA PRO A 5 3.15 -12.87 -17.23
C PRO A 5 2.48 -11.92 -18.24
N ASP A 6 3.27 -11.16 -18.99
CA ASP A 6 2.81 -10.26 -20.06
C ASP A 6 2.29 -11.03 -21.29
N GLU A 7 2.66 -12.30 -21.46
CA GLU A 7 2.12 -13.16 -22.50
C GLU A 7 0.74 -13.74 -22.17
N LEU A 8 0.32 -13.66 -20.91
CA LEU A 8 -1.00 -14.07 -20.46
C LEU A 8 -1.98 -12.91 -20.65
N VAL A 9 -2.73 -12.96 -21.75
CA VAL A 9 -3.72 -11.94 -22.15
C VAL A 9 -5.11 -12.43 -21.75
N PHE A 10 -5.76 -11.72 -20.83
CA PHE A 10 -7.13 -12.02 -20.39
C PHE A 10 -8.19 -11.52 -21.37
N TRP A 11 -7.92 -10.38 -22.00
CA TRP A 11 -8.82 -9.76 -22.97
C TRP A 11 -8.02 -8.87 -23.93
N GLN A 12 -8.42 -8.80 -25.20
CA GLN A 12 -7.81 -7.90 -26.18
C GLN A 12 -8.85 -7.33 -27.13
N HIS A 13 -8.72 -6.04 -27.46
CA HIS A 13 -9.52 -5.38 -28.48
C HIS A 13 -8.66 -4.37 -29.24
N GLY A 14 -8.40 -4.66 -30.52
CA GLY A 14 -7.49 -3.85 -31.34
C GLY A 14 -6.11 -3.74 -30.71
N VAL A 15 -5.69 -2.51 -30.41
CA VAL A 15 -4.41 -2.19 -29.76
C VAL A 15 -4.41 -2.36 -28.24
N PHE A 16 -5.58 -2.47 -27.62
CA PHE A 16 -5.70 -2.61 -26.17
C PHE A 16 -5.62 -4.08 -25.76
N LYS A 17 -4.72 -4.38 -24.81
CA LYS A 17 -4.55 -5.72 -24.24
C LYS A 17 -4.60 -5.64 -22.72
N LEU A 18 -5.44 -6.47 -22.11
CA LEU A 18 -5.49 -6.68 -20.68
C LEU A 18 -4.62 -7.88 -20.34
N ASN A 19 -3.36 -7.61 -20.00
CA ASN A 19 -2.39 -8.63 -19.63
C ASN A 19 -2.42 -8.93 -18.13
N ALA A 20 -1.87 -10.08 -17.73
CA ALA A 20 -1.79 -10.44 -16.31
C ALA A 20 -0.98 -9.45 -15.49
N THR A 21 0.03 -8.83 -16.07
CA THR A 21 0.77 -7.74 -15.43
C THR A 21 -0.16 -6.60 -14.99
N ILE A 22 -1.05 -6.12 -15.86
CA ILE A 22 -1.98 -5.01 -15.56
C ILE A 22 -2.93 -5.41 -14.44
N VAL A 23 -3.53 -6.59 -14.54
CA VAL A 23 -4.45 -7.11 -13.53
C VAL A 23 -3.74 -7.27 -12.18
N SER A 24 -2.50 -7.76 -12.19
CA SER A 24 -1.69 -7.94 -10.98
C SER A 24 -1.36 -6.59 -10.34
N THR A 25 -1.03 -5.58 -11.13
CA THR A 25 -0.80 -4.22 -10.62
C THR A 25 -2.06 -3.65 -9.97
N TRP A 26 -3.23 -3.78 -10.58
CA TRP A 26 -4.49 -3.33 -9.97
C TRP A 26 -4.82 -4.10 -8.68
N ALA A 27 -4.62 -5.42 -8.68
CA ALA A 27 -4.80 -6.23 -7.47
C ALA A 27 -3.87 -5.76 -6.35
N LEU A 28 -2.59 -5.52 -6.66
CA LEU A 28 -1.62 -4.99 -5.71
C LEU A 28 -2.04 -3.62 -5.16
N MET A 29 -2.42 -2.69 -6.04
CA MET A 29 -2.91 -1.37 -5.64
C MET A 29 -4.15 -1.47 -4.74
N LEU A 30 -5.10 -2.34 -5.07
CA LEU A 30 -6.29 -2.59 -4.26
C LEU A 30 -5.92 -3.12 -2.87
N VAL A 31 -5.01 -4.10 -2.79
CA VAL A 31 -4.50 -4.63 -1.53
C VAL A 31 -3.85 -3.54 -0.68
N LEU A 32 -3.01 -2.69 -1.29
CA LEU A 32 -2.37 -1.57 -0.59
C LEU A 32 -3.39 -0.55 -0.07
N VAL A 33 -4.38 -0.17 -0.88
CA VAL A 33 -5.44 0.78 -0.50
C VAL A 33 -6.29 0.23 0.64
N VAL A 34 -6.73 -1.03 0.54
CA VAL A 34 -7.53 -1.68 1.58
C VAL A 34 -6.70 -1.85 2.85
N GLY A 35 -5.43 -2.25 2.74
CA GLY A 35 -4.50 -2.34 3.86
C GLY A 35 -4.34 -0.99 4.57
N ALA A 36 -4.11 0.09 3.81
CA ALA A 36 -4.01 1.44 4.36
C ALA A 36 -5.30 1.88 5.05
N LEU A 37 -6.46 1.60 4.45
CA LEU A 37 -7.76 1.93 5.05
C LEU A 37 -8.02 1.17 6.36
N LEU A 38 -7.72 -0.13 6.40
CA LEU A 38 -7.88 -0.93 7.62
C LEU A 38 -6.97 -0.46 8.74
N VAL A 39 -5.71 -0.17 8.40
CA VAL A 39 -4.72 0.34 9.34
C VAL A 39 -5.13 1.70 9.90
N THR A 40 -5.49 2.65 9.04
CA THR A 40 -5.89 4.01 9.44
C THR A 40 -7.19 4.03 10.25
N ARG A 41 -8.11 3.09 10.04
CA ARG A 41 -9.32 2.93 10.86
C ARG A 41 -9.05 2.53 12.31
N THR A 42 -7.91 1.90 12.58
CA THR A 42 -7.51 1.51 13.95
C THR A 42 -6.62 2.55 14.63
N LEU A 43 -6.27 3.62 13.93
CA LEU A 43 -5.63 4.78 14.55
C LEU A 43 -6.71 5.50 15.37
N SER A 44 -6.75 5.22 16.67
CA SER A 44 -7.58 5.96 17.61
C SER A 44 -7.26 7.44 17.48
N GLN A 45 -8.20 8.23 16.95
CA GLN A 45 -8.13 9.71 16.98
C GLN A 45 -8.33 10.27 18.39
N ASP A 46 -8.39 9.41 19.41
CA ASP A 46 -8.77 9.83 20.74
C ASP A 46 -7.54 10.38 21.46
N GLY A 47 -7.41 11.71 21.42
CA GLY A 47 -6.53 12.50 22.30
C GLY A 47 -6.96 12.42 23.76
N ARG A 48 -7.30 11.22 24.24
CA ARG A 48 -7.69 10.94 25.60
C ARG A 48 -6.44 10.51 26.37
N PRO A 49 -6.02 11.25 27.41
CA PRO A 49 -4.74 11.04 28.10
C PRO A 49 -4.53 9.61 28.66
N ASP A 50 -5.60 8.83 28.81
CA ASP A 50 -5.60 7.61 29.62
C ASP A 50 -5.75 6.30 28.82
N THR A 51 -5.72 6.33 27.48
CA THR A 51 -5.87 5.10 26.67
C THR A 51 -4.50 4.54 26.26
N PRO A 52 -4.18 3.27 26.56
CA PRO A 52 -2.91 2.67 26.13
C PRO A 52 -2.84 2.63 24.60
N ARG A 53 -1.77 3.23 24.03
CA ARG A 53 -1.49 3.18 22.58
C ARG A 53 -1.47 1.72 22.09
N SER A 54 -2.12 1.46 20.95
CA SER A 54 -2.09 0.14 20.30
C SER A 54 -0.67 -0.21 19.83
N ARG A 55 -0.26 -1.48 19.93
CA ARG A 55 1.04 -1.96 19.42
C ARG A 55 1.23 -1.66 17.93
N TRP A 56 0.15 -1.73 17.14
CA TRP A 56 0.17 -1.39 15.71
C TRP A 56 0.34 0.10 15.47
N GLN A 57 -0.24 0.95 16.33
CA GLN A 57 -0.06 2.40 16.27
C GLN A 57 1.39 2.79 16.55
N CYS A 58 2.03 2.18 17.56
CA CYS A 58 3.44 2.42 17.85
C CYS A 58 4.36 2.01 16.69
N LEU A 59 4.11 0.86 16.07
CA LEU A 59 4.89 0.41 14.90
C LEU A 59 4.75 1.39 13.72
N LEU A 60 3.53 1.84 13.43
CA LEU A 60 3.28 2.80 12.35
C LEU A 60 3.92 4.17 12.65
N GLU A 61 3.85 4.62 13.90
CA GLU A 61 4.48 5.86 14.36
C GLU A 61 5.99 5.81 14.14
N ILE A 62 6.67 4.72 14.51
CA ILE A 62 8.10 4.53 14.26
C ILE A 62 8.42 4.54 12.76
N ILE A 63 7.64 3.85 11.93
CA ILE A 63 7.86 3.80 10.47
C ILE A 63 7.71 5.19 9.87
N VAL A 64 6.62 5.91 10.19
CA VAL A 64 6.34 7.25 9.64
C VAL A 64 7.40 8.26 10.07
N ILE A 65 7.79 8.25 11.35
CA ILE A 65 8.87 9.11 11.85
C ILE A 65 10.19 8.79 11.14
N GLY A 66 10.53 7.51 10.97
CA GLY A 66 11.73 7.09 10.25
C GLY A 66 11.76 7.53 8.78
N ILE A 67 10.62 7.46 8.08
CA ILE A 67 10.49 7.94 6.70
C ILE A 67 10.65 9.47 6.66
N ASN A 68 9.98 10.21 7.53
CA ASN A 68 10.11 11.67 7.59
C ASN A 68 11.55 12.10 7.90
N HIS A 69 12.24 11.36 8.77
CA HIS A 69 13.64 11.63 9.06
C HIS A 69 14.53 11.43 7.83
N GLN A 70 14.37 10.30 7.12
CA GLN A 70 15.10 10.05 5.87
C GLN A 70 14.84 11.12 4.80
N ILE A 71 13.59 11.60 4.69
CA ILE A 71 13.25 12.70 3.76
C ILE A 71 13.97 13.99 4.17
N ALA A 72 13.97 14.32 5.47
CA ALA A 72 14.63 15.51 5.99
C ALA A 72 16.16 15.47 5.84
N GLU A 73 16.78 14.29 6.01
CA GLU A 73 18.22 14.10 5.80
C GLU A 73 18.64 14.29 4.33
N VAL A 74 17.77 13.93 3.38
CA VAL A 74 18.03 14.12 1.93
C VAL A 74 17.81 15.57 1.49
N GLY A 75 17.19 16.42 2.31
CA GLY A 75 17.20 17.88 2.15
C GLY A 75 16.19 18.46 1.15
N LEU A 76 14.92 18.07 1.23
CA LEU A 76 13.80 18.89 0.75
C LEU A 76 13.34 19.88 1.83
#